data_AF-E0SRK3-F1
#
_entry.id   AF-E0SRK3-F1
#
_cell.length_a   1.000
_cell.length_b   1.000
_cell.length_c   1.000
_cell.angle_alpha   90.00
_cell.angle_beta   90.00
_cell.angle_gamma   90.00
#
_symmetry.space_group_name_H-M   'P 1'
#
loop_
_entity.id
_entity.type
_entity.pdbx_description
1 polymer ?
#
loop_
_entity_poly.entity_id
_entity_poly.type
_entity_poly.pdbx_seq_one_letter_code
_entity_poly.pdbx_strand_id
1 'polypeptide(L)'
;MALNHRDRDKVLRSIARWLAGLSPTFGYRHYFEKYSSASKVIEKLKPYRGLRVCPFCGKNFLRPSAFVSHILKNHSDELEELLESE
;
A
#
# COMPACT_ATOMS: atom_id res chain seq x y z
N MET A 1 -12.43 -6.60 -10.54
CA MET A 1 -13.53 -6.12 -9.66
C MET A 1 -13.20 -4.72 -9.19
N ALA A 2 -14.20 -3.84 -9.12
CA ALA A 2 -14.06 -2.50 -8.54
C ALA A 2 -13.88 -2.60 -7.02
N LEU A 3 -13.13 -1.66 -6.44
CA LEU A 3 -12.87 -1.64 -5.00
C LEU A 3 -14.16 -1.35 -4.21
N ASN A 4 -14.46 -2.16 -3.21
CA ASN A 4 -15.57 -1.91 -2.30
C ASN A 4 -15.08 -1.08 -1.10
N HIS A 5 -15.87 -0.09 -0.67
CA HIS A 5 -15.55 0.77 0.47
C HIS A 5 -15.26 -0.03 1.76
N ARG A 6 -15.95 -1.16 1.96
CA ARG A 6 -15.72 -2.04 3.13
C ARG A 6 -14.36 -2.73 3.15
N ASP A 7 -13.72 -2.82 2.00
CA ASP A 7 -12.44 -3.52 1.80
C ASP A 7 -11.27 -2.55 1.60
N ARG A 8 -11.56 -1.24 1.62
CA ARG A 8 -10.60 -0.15 1.44
C ARG A 8 -9.44 -0.23 2.43
N ASP A 9 -9.73 -0.28 3.74
CA ASP A 9 -8.70 -0.42 4.78
C ASP A 9 -7.79 -1.63 4.59
N LYS A 10 -8.36 -2.75 4.12
CA LYS A 10 -7.61 -3.99 3.89
C LYS A 10 -6.69 -3.84 2.69
N VAL A 11 -7.13 -3.17 1.64
CA VAL A 11 -6.32 -2.85 0.46
C VAL A 11 -5.19 -1.90 0.85
N LEU A 12 -5.47 -0.78 1.50
CA LEU A 12 -4.46 0.19 1.94
C LEU A 12 -3.40 -0.48 2.82
N ARG A 13 -3.82 -1.26 3.82
CA ARG A 13 -2.90 -2.03 4.69
C ARG A 13 -2.07 -3.03 3.92
N SER A 14 -2.67 -3.73 2.95
CA SER A 14 -1.95 -4.69 2.12
C SER A 14 -0.90 -4.01 1.23
N ILE A 15 -1.20 -2.84 0.66
CA ILE A 15 -0.27 -2.07 -0.16
C ILE A 15 0.88 -1.54 0.71
N ALA A 16 0.57 -0.95 1.87
CA ALA A 16 1.59 -0.45 2.81
C ALA A 16 2.54 -1.57 3.25
N ARG A 17 2.03 -2.77 3.55
CA ARG A 17 2.87 -3.94 3.86
C ARG A 17 3.76 -4.35 2.70
N TRP A 18 3.21 -4.41 1.49
CA TRP A 18 3.97 -4.76 0.30
C TRP A 18 5.10 -3.76 0.02
N LEU A 19 4.83 -2.46 0.17
CA LEU A 19 5.84 -1.40 0.07
C LEU A 19 6.96 -1.55 1.10
N ALA A 20 6.61 -1.98 2.31
CA ALA A 20 7.58 -2.30 3.34
C ALA A 20 8.41 -3.56 3.04
N GLY A 21 8.13 -4.26 1.94
CA GLY A 21 8.75 -5.53 1.57
C GLY A 21 8.23 -6.73 2.36
N LEU A 22 7.10 -6.58 3.07
CA LEU A 22 6.53 -7.63 3.91
C LEU A 22 5.57 -8.51 3.13
N SER A 23 5.55 -9.80 3.45
CA SER A 23 4.57 -10.76 2.94
C SER A 23 3.12 -10.39 3.34
N PRO A 24 2.11 -10.97 2.67
CA PRO A 24 0.71 -10.83 3.05
C PRO A 24 0.48 -11.21 4.53
N THR A 25 -0.52 -10.59 5.16
CA THR A 25 -0.87 -10.93 6.56
C THR A 25 -1.54 -12.29 6.66
N PHE A 26 -2.30 -12.67 5.63
CA PHE A 26 -3.03 -13.94 5.57
C PHE A 26 -2.99 -14.50 4.15
N GLY A 27 -2.84 -15.81 4.04
CA GLY A 27 -2.80 -16.52 2.75
C GLY A 27 -1.53 -16.25 1.95
N TYR A 28 -1.60 -16.62 0.66
CA TYR A 28 -0.48 -16.58 -0.28
C TYR A 28 -0.42 -15.31 -1.14
N ARG A 29 -1.47 -14.49 -1.11
CA ARG A 29 -1.61 -13.28 -1.94
C ARG A 29 -1.92 -12.05 -1.11
N HIS A 30 -1.39 -10.91 -1.54
CA HIS A 30 -1.76 -9.62 -1.01
C HIS A 30 -3.23 -9.31 -1.33
N TYR A 31 -3.90 -8.62 -0.41
CA TYR A 31 -5.33 -8.37 -0.52
C TYR A 31 -5.68 -7.51 -1.75
N PHE A 32 -4.78 -6.59 -2.13
CA PHE A 32 -4.94 -5.73 -3.31
C PHE A 32 -4.93 -6.51 -4.64
N GLU A 33 -4.38 -7.72 -4.70
CA GLU A 33 -4.31 -8.51 -5.94
C GLU A 33 -5.68 -8.96 -6.45
N LYS A 34 -6.73 -8.77 -5.66
CA LYS A 34 -8.13 -9.01 -6.06
C LYS A 34 -8.72 -7.87 -6.92
N TYR A 35 -8.08 -6.69 -6.91
CA TYR A 35 -8.62 -5.48 -7.52
C TYR A 35 -7.71 -4.98 -8.64
N SER A 36 -8.30 -4.80 -9.82
CA SER A 36 -7.59 -4.35 -11.02
C SER A 36 -7.07 -2.91 -10.86
N SER A 37 -7.82 -2.03 -10.18
CA SER A 37 -7.40 -0.65 -9.87
C SER A 37 -6.12 -0.61 -9.05
N ALA A 38 -5.98 -1.50 -8.06
CA ALA A 38 -4.79 -1.56 -7.23
C ALA A 38 -3.55 -2.04 -7.98
N SER A 39 -3.69 -2.80 -9.07
CA SER A 39 -2.55 -3.30 -9.85
C SER A 39 -1.71 -2.16 -10.46
N LYS A 40 -2.36 -1.08 -10.89
CA LYS A 40 -1.68 0.11 -11.43
C LYS A 40 -0.94 0.89 -10.34
N VAL A 41 -1.55 1.02 -9.16
CA VAL A 41 -0.91 1.63 -7.97
C VAL A 41 0.35 0.85 -7.60
N ILE A 42 0.30 -0.48 -7.63
CA ILE A 42 1.44 -1.34 -7.38
C ILE A 42 2.57 -1.09 -8.38
N GLU A 43 2.29 -0.99 -9.68
CA GLU A 43 3.34 -0.69 -10.67
C GLU A 43 3.95 0.71 -10.45
N LYS A 44 3.14 1.72 -10.10
CA LYS A 44 3.64 3.07 -9.77
C LYS A 44 4.55 3.07 -8.53
N LEU A 45 4.19 2.32 -7.50
CA LEU A 45 4.92 2.31 -6.23
C LEU A 45 6.01 1.22 -6.14
N LYS A 46 6.12 0.36 -7.15
CA LYS A 46 7.13 -0.71 -7.28
C LYS A 46 8.57 -0.27 -7.06
N PRO A 47 9.02 0.91 -7.55
CA PRO A 47 10.38 1.38 -7.29
C PRO A 47 10.68 1.56 -5.78
N TYR A 48 9.67 1.81 -4.96
CA TYR A 48 9.81 2.04 -3.51
C TYR A 48 9.76 0.75 -2.68
N ARG A 49 9.48 -0.40 -3.31
CA ARG A 49 9.30 -1.66 -2.61
C ARG A 49 10.57 -2.07 -1.87
N GLY A 50 10.46 -2.29 -0.57
CA GLY A 50 11.55 -2.74 0.29
C GLY A 50 12.56 -1.64 0.68
N LEU A 51 12.50 -0.46 0.06
CA LEU A 51 13.39 0.67 0.38
C LEU A 51 13.07 1.28 1.74
N ARG A 52 11.84 1.14 2.23
CA ARG A 52 11.34 1.78 3.47
C ARG A 52 11.48 3.31 3.46
N VAL A 53 11.50 3.89 2.25
CA VAL A 53 11.40 5.33 2.01
C VAL A 53 9.97 5.63 1.58
N CYS A 54 9.33 6.59 2.25
CA CYS A 54 7.96 6.96 1.92
C CYS A 54 7.91 7.61 0.53
N PRO A 55 7.07 7.10 -0.40
CA PRO A 55 6.95 7.67 -1.73
C PRO A 55 6.26 9.04 -1.75
N PHE A 56 5.57 9.42 -0.66
CA PHE A 56 4.79 10.66 -0.56
C PHE A 56 5.59 11.80 0.06
N CYS A 57 6.29 11.54 1.18
CA CYS A 57 7.04 12.56 1.91
C CYS A 57 8.56 12.34 1.93
N GLY A 58 9.08 11.28 1.30
CA GLY A 58 10.52 10.98 1.24
C GLY A 58 11.15 10.51 2.56
N LYS A 59 10.36 10.36 3.63
CA LYS A 59 10.87 9.96 4.95
C LYS A 59 11.39 8.52 4.95
N ASN A 60 12.58 8.29 5.51
CA ASN A 60 13.18 6.97 5.64
C ASN A 60 12.86 6.32 7.00
N PHE A 61 12.75 4.99 7.03
CA PHE A 61 12.38 4.22 8.21
C PHE A 61 13.30 3.00 8.42
N LEU A 62 13.77 2.84 9.66
CA LEU A 62 14.60 1.69 10.06
C LEU A 62 13.80 0.39 10.20
N ARG A 63 12.50 0.47 10.53
CA ARG A 63 11.64 -0.69 10.82
C ARG A 63 10.47 -0.75 9.83
N PRO A 64 10.20 -1.91 9.22
CA PRO A 64 9.03 -2.09 8.34
C PRO A 64 7.70 -1.74 9.02
N SER A 65 7.52 -2.10 10.29
CA SER A 65 6.28 -1.79 11.03
C SER A 65 6.04 -0.30 11.19
N ALA A 66 7.10 0.47 11.49
CA ALA A 66 7.02 1.93 11.60
C ALA A 66 6.67 2.57 10.25
N PHE A 67 7.26 2.06 9.16
CA PHE A 67 6.91 2.49 7.80
C PHE A 67 5.44 2.20 7.46
N VAL A 68 4.95 0.98 7.73
CA VAL A 68 3.54 0.62 7.48
C VAL A 68 2.59 1.53 8.26
N SER A 69 2.85 1.73 9.56
CA SER A 69 2.03 2.62 10.40
C SER A 69 2.10 4.07 9.94
N HIS A 70 3.24 4.52 9.41
CA HIS A 70 3.37 5.86 8.87
C HIS A 70 2.47 6.08 7.65
N ILE A 71 2.54 5.19 6.65
CA ILE A 71 1.71 5.26 5.45
C ILE A 71 0.23 5.27 5.82
N LEU A 72 -0.20 4.35 6.69
CA LEU A 72 -1.63 4.24 7.05
C LEU A 72 -2.19 5.40 7.87
N LYS A 73 -1.34 6.16 8.57
CA LYS A 73 -1.79 7.26 9.45
C LYS A 73 -1.64 8.64 8.82
N ASN A 74 -0.66 8.80 7.93
CA ASN A 74 -0.30 10.12 7.39
C ASN A 74 -0.54 10.20 5.88
N HIS A 75 -0.66 9.05 5.21
CA HIS A 75 -0.78 8.96 3.76
C HIS A 75 -1.88 7.96 3.36
N SER A 76 -2.92 7.82 4.18
CA SER A 76 -4.11 7.03 3.82
C SER A 76 -4.80 7.66 2.62
N ASP A 77 -4.97 8.99 2.68
CA ASP A 77 -5.78 9.74 1.75
C ASP A 77 -5.07 9.85 0.39
N GLU A 78 -3.77 10.15 0.37
CA GLU A 78 -3.00 10.15 -0.89
C GLU A 78 -2.95 8.75 -1.53
N LEU A 79 -2.90 7.68 -0.73
CA LEU A 79 -2.92 6.31 -1.25
C LEU A 79 -4.31 5.93 -1.79
N GLU A 80 -5.36 6.51 -1.21
CA GLU A 80 -6.74 6.34 -1.63
C GLU A 80 -7.04 7.11 -2.91
N GLU A 81 -6.58 8.36 -3.01
CA GLU A 81 -6.62 9.16 -4.24
C GLU A 81 -5.93 8.40 -5.38
N LEU A 82 -4.78 7.75 -5.14
CA LEU A 82 -4.13 6.93 -6.16
C LEU A 82 -4.96 5.72 -6.61
N LEU A 83 -5.84 5.19 -5.76
CA LEU A 83 -6.75 4.08 -6.10
C LEU A 83 -7.98 4.55 -6.85
N GLU A 84 -8.41 5.80 -6.66
CA GLU A 84 -9.62 6.40 -7.24
C GLU A 84 -9.36 7.24 -8.49
N SER A 85 -8.12 7.71 -8.69
CA SER A 85 -7.74 8.58 -9.81
C SER A 85 -7.86 7.94 -11.21
N GLU A 86 -8.41 6.73 -11.35
CA GLU A 86 -8.65 6.04 -12.63
C GLU A 86 -9.88 5.13 -12.66
#